data_AF-A0AA92CGJ6-F1
#
_entry.id   AF-A0AA92CGJ6-F1
#
_cell.length_a   1.000
_cell.length_b   1.000
_cell.length_c   1.000
_cell.angle_alpha   90.00
_cell.angle_beta   90.00
_cell.angle_gamma   90.00
#
_symmetry.space_group_name_H-M   'P 1'
#
loop_
_entity.id
_entity.type
_entity.pdbx_description
1 polymer ?
#
loop_
_entity_poly.entity_id
_entity_poly.type
_entity_poly.pdbx_seq_one_letter_code
_entity_poly.pdbx_strand_id
1 'polypeptide(L)'
;MAEYEVWGFTIRKSASGKNIWPNELKWEATRRIREEGQSAGDVAAEIGAHECLVRKWSVADRRSRGEKIHVEGPAFATVSVEGDAPSVKPSSPIGGSQAGYGRILCGSVAIEFPLGITENELVKLVQVAGQLQ
;
A
#
# COMPACT_ATOMS: atom_id res chain seq x y z
N MET A 1 -31.22 -16.69 18.78
CA MET A 1 -30.05 -16.01 18.16
C MET A 1 -29.03 -15.82 19.26
N ALA A 2 -27.78 -16.25 19.09
CA ALA A 2 -26.76 -16.07 20.12
C ALA A 2 -26.23 -14.63 20.02
N GLU A 3 -26.59 -13.82 21.01
CA GLU A 3 -26.06 -12.48 21.22
C GLU A 3 -25.02 -12.56 22.34
N TYR A 4 -23.93 -11.80 22.21
CA TYR A 4 -22.97 -11.66 23.29
C TYR A 4 -22.53 -10.21 23.38
N GLU A 5 -22.11 -9.80 24.57
CA GLU A 5 -21.70 -8.43 24.85
C GLU A 5 -20.17 -8.37 24.99
N VAL A 6 -19.56 -7.34 24.42
CA VAL A 6 -18.16 -7.01 24.67
C VAL A 6 -17.99 -5.51 24.76
N TRP A 7 -17.26 -5.05 25.78
CA TRP A 7 -17.04 -3.63 26.07
C TRP A 7 -18.33 -2.78 26.12
N GLY A 8 -19.46 -3.37 26.53
CA GLY A 8 -20.76 -2.70 26.56
C GLY A 8 -21.52 -2.72 25.24
N PHE A 9 -20.98 -3.34 24.18
CA PHE A 9 -21.62 -3.42 22.86
C PHE A 9 -22.20 -4.82 22.60
N THR A 10 -23.46 -4.87 22.20
CA THR A 10 -24.12 -6.12 21.82
C THR A 10 -23.72 -6.54 20.39
N ILE A 11 -23.09 -7.71 20.27
CA ILE A 11 -22.79 -8.34 18.99
C ILE A 11 -23.88 -9.36 18.67
N ARG A 12 -24.59 -9.09 17.59
CA ARG A 12 -25.62 -10.00 17.07
C ARG A 12 -25.03 -10.92 16.03
N LYS A 13 -25.58 -12.13 15.92
CA LYS A 13 -25.33 -13.00 14.77
C LYS A 13 -26.44 -12.83 13.73
N SER A 14 -26.03 -12.67 12.48
CA SER A 14 -26.92 -12.72 11.32
C SER A 14 -27.54 -14.12 11.16
N ALA A 15 -28.59 -14.24 10.34
CA ALA A 15 -29.21 -15.52 10.00
C ALA A 15 -28.21 -16.53 9.39
N SER A 16 -27.11 -16.05 8.78
CA SER A 16 -26.04 -16.89 8.23
C SER A 16 -24.94 -17.23 9.25
N GLY A 17 -25.11 -16.89 10.53
CA GLY A 17 -24.14 -17.16 11.60
C GLY A 17 -22.95 -16.19 11.68
N LYS A 18 -22.86 -15.20 10.79
CA LYS A 18 -21.79 -14.17 10.83
C LYS A 18 -22.09 -13.13 11.90
N ASN A 19 -21.06 -12.68 12.62
CA ASN A 19 -21.18 -11.57 13.57
C ASN A 19 -21.48 -10.26 12.83
N ILE A 20 -22.45 -9.51 13.36
CA ILE A 20 -22.78 -8.16 12.95
C ILE A 20 -22.06 -7.23 13.93
N TRP A 21 -21.03 -6.56 13.44
CA TRP A 21 -20.21 -5.64 14.24
C TRP A 21 -20.82 -4.24 14.21
N PRO A 22 -21.31 -3.72 15.36
CA PRO A 22 -21.84 -2.37 15.46
C PRO A 22 -20.78 -1.34 15.07
N ASN A 23 -21.20 -0.20 14.51
CA ASN A 23 -20.25 0.85 14.14
C ASN A 23 -19.51 1.38 15.36
N GLU A 24 -20.21 1.63 16.46
CA GLU A 24 -19.64 2.13 17.73
C GLU A 24 -18.49 1.23 18.23
N LEU A 25 -18.66 -0.09 18.16
CA LEU A 25 -17.60 -1.04 18.48
C LEU A 25 -16.39 -0.91 17.54
N LYS A 26 -16.61 -0.72 16.24
CA LYS A 26 -15.50 -0.51 15.28
C LYS A 26 -14.75 0.78 15.61
N TRP A 27 -15.47 1.86 15.92
CA TRP A 27 -14.88 3.13 16.34
C TRP A 27 -14.04 2.94 17.59
N GLU A 28 -14.58 2.30 18.62
CA GLU A 28 -13.87 2.01 19.86
C GLU A 28 -12.61 1.16 19.62
N ALA A 29 -12.72 0.09 18.82
CA ALA A 29 -11.58 -0.74 18.45
C ALA A 29 -10.47 0.08 17.76
N THR A 30 -10.83 0.97 16.81
CA THR A 30 -9.86 1.83 16.15
C THR A 30 -9.30 2.93 17.05
N ARG A 31 -10.10 3.42 18.00
CA ARG A 31 -9.69 4.39 19.01
C ARG A 31 -8.60 3.81 19.90
N ARG A 32 -8.77 2.59 20.43
CA ARG A 32 -7.76 1.92 21.26
C ARG A 32 -6.45 1.67 20.52
N ILE A 33 -6.50 1.26 19.25
CA ILE A 33 -5.29 1.08 18.44
C ILE A 33 -4.52 2.39 18.28
N ARG A 34 -5.23 3.50 18.07
CA ARG A 34 -4.63 4.81 17.78
C ARG A 34 -4.18 5.54 19.03
N GLU A 35 -5.02 5.59 20.06
CA GLU A 35 -4.84 6.42 21.25
C GLU A 35 -4.13 5.66 22.37
N GLU A 36 -4.41 4.37 22.52
CA GLU A 36 -3.82 3.53 23.56
C GLU A 36 -2.64 2.71 23.03
N GLY A 37 -2.39 2.72 21.72
CA GLY A 37 -1.28 2.00 21.08
C GLY A 37 -1.45 0.48 21.09
N GLN A 38 -2.66 -0.02 21.32
CA GLN A 38 -2.91 -1.47 21.34
C GLN A 38 -2.67 -2.10 19.96
N SER A 39 -2.19 -3.35 19.94
CA SER A 39 -2.07 -4.08 18.68
C SER A 39 -3.45 -4.52 18.18
N ALA A 40 -3.60 -4.62 16.84
CA ALA A 40 -4.83 -5.13 16.26
C ALA A 40 -5.12 -6.58 16.66
N GLY A 41 -4.09 -7.35 17.00
CA GLY A 41 -4.21 -8.73 17.49
C GLY A 41 -4.85 -8.79 18.87
N ASP A 42 -4.40 -7.94 19.80
CA ASP A 42 -4.93 -7.90 21.17
C ASP A 42 -6.40 -7.46 21.18
N VAL A 43 -6.70 -6.38 20.45
CA VAL A 43 -8.07 -5.88 20.23
C VAL A 43 -8.96 -6.97 19.64
N ALA A 44 -8.47 -7.74 18.67
CA ALA A 44 -9.22 -8.82 18.05
C ALA A 44 -9.48 -9.99 19.01
N ALA A 45 -8.50 -10.35 19.82
CA ALA A 45 -8.61 -11.40 20.82
C ALA A 45 -9.66 -11.04 21.88
N GLU A 46 -9.68 -9.80 22.36
CA GLU A 46 -10.65 -9.33 23.34
C GLU A 46 -12.10 -9.39 22.84
N ILE A 47 -12.34 -8.98 21.58
CA ILE A 47 -13.70 -8.94 21.01
C ILE A 47 -14.14 -10.25 20.33
N GLY A 48 -13.24 -11.22 20.23
CA GLY A 48 -13.47 -12.46 19.49
C GLY A 48 -13.63 -12.22 17.97
N ALA A 49 -12.94 -11.22 17.42
CA ALA A 49 -12.88 -10.97 15.99
C ALA A 49 -11.62 -11.59 15.38
N HIS A 50 -11.60 -11.70 14.06
CA HIS A 50 -10.38 -12.04 13.34
C HIS A 50 -9.52 -10.78 13.18
N GLU A 51 -8.22 -10.85 13.47
CA GLU A 51 -7.30 -9.70 13.42
C GLU A 51 -7.34 -8.93 12.10
N CYS A 52 -7.32 -9.64 10.96
CA CYS A 52 -7.44 -9.03 9.63
C CYS A 52 -8.67 -8.09 9.50
N LEU A 53 -9.78 -8.39 10.17
CA LEU A 53 -10.96 -7.53 10.17
C LEU A 53 -10.72 -6.22 10.94
N VAL A 54 -10.09 -6.31 12.11
CA VAL A 54 -9.72 -5.15 12.93
C VAL A 54 -8.72 -4.24 12.20
N ARG A 55 -7.72 -4.82 11.53
CA ARG A 55 -6.78 -4.07 10.68
C ARG A 55 -7.50 -3.29 9.57
N LYS A 56 -8.51 -3.90 8.93
CA LYS A 56 -9.33 -3.21 7.91
C LYS A 56 -10.09 -2.02 8.49
N TRP A 57 -10.62 -2.13 9.71
CA TRP A 57 -11.28 -1.02 10.38
C TRP A 57 -10.30 0.11 10.68
N SER A 58 -9.11 -0.20 11.20
CA SER A 58 -8.05 0.80 11.45
C SER A 58 -7.65 1.54 10.17
N VAL A 59 -7.47 0.82 9.06
CA VAL A 59 -7.19 1.44 7.76
C VAL A 59 -8.36 2.32 7.27
N ALA A 60 -9.60 1.88 7.45
CA ALA A 60 -10.77 2.67 7.08
C ALA A 60 -10.89 3.95 7.93
N ASP A 61 -10.67 3.88 9.24
CA ASP A 61 -10.65 5.03 10.16
C ASP A 61 -9.59 6.06 9.75
N ARG A 62 -8.37 5.62 9.47
CA ARG A 62 -7.29 6.49 8.95
C ARG A 62 -7.70 7.20 7.67
N ARG A 63 -8.31 6.47 6.72
CA ARG A 63 -8.81 7.05 5.45
C ARG A 63 -9.93 8.07 5.69
N SER A 64 -10.88 7.79 6.57
CA SER A 64 -11.97 8.73 6.88
C SER A 64 -11.48 10.01 7.55
N ARG A 65 -10.37 9.94 8.29
CA ARG A 65 -9.72 11.11 8.91
C ARG A 65 -8.85 11.90 7.93
N GLY A 66 -8.75 11.47 6.67
CA GLY A 66 -7.94 12.14 5.66
C GLY A 66 -6.43 11.92 5.84
N GLU A 67 -6.01 10.94 6.65
CA GLU A 67 -4.61 10.51 6.67
C GLU A 67 -4.27 9.91 5.32
N LYS A 68 -3.65 10.71 4.45
CA LYS A 68 -3.01 10.23 3.24
C LYS A 68 -1.89 9.30 3.68
N ILE A 69 -1.99 8.03 3.32
CA ILE A 69 -0.87 7.09 3.40
C ILE A 69 0.21 7.68 2.49
N HIS A 70 1.13 8.45 3.08
CA HIS A 70 2.39 8.78 2.45
C HIS A 70 3.17 7.48 2.49
N VAL A 71 3.09 6.72 1.40
CA VAL A 71 4.11 5.73 1.13
C VAL A 71 5.33 6.57 0.72
N GLU A 72 6.25 6.81 1.66
CA GLU A 72 7.56 7.34 1.32
C GLU A 72 8.25 6.31 0.42
N GLY A 73 8.11 6.48 -0.89
CA GLY A 73 8.78 5.68 -1.90
C GLY A 73 8.01 4.43 -2.36
N PRO A 74 8.42 3.84 -3.50
CA PRO A 74 7.82 2.63 -4.02
C PRO A 74 7.97 1.46 -3.03
N ALA A 75 6.87 0.76 -2.76
CA ALA A 75 6.81 -0.41 -1.86
C ALA A 75 7.46 -1.69 -2.43
N PHE A 76 8.54 -1.52 -3.20
CA PHE A 76 9.34 -2.60 -3.75
C PHE A 76 10.78 -2.44 -3.28
N ALA A 77 11.28 -3.43 -2.56
CA ALA A 77 12.69 -3.52 -2.21
C ALA A 77 13.46 -4.19 -3.36
N THR A 78 14.53 -3.56 -3.84
CA THR A 78 15.49 -4.18 -4.74
C THR A 78 16.16 -5.34 -4.02
N VAL A 79 15.88 -6.57 -4.45
CA VAL A 79 16.60 -7.77 -3.99
C VAL A 79 17.81 -7.95 -4.92
N SER A 80 18.99 -7.52 -4.46
CA SER A 80 20.25 -7.93 -5.08
C SER A 80 20.58 -9.34 -4.62
N VAL A 81 20.42 -10.33 -5.51
CA VAL A 81 20.97 -11.67 -5.28
C VAL A 81 22.45 -11.60 -5.59
N GLU A 82 23.29 -11.64 -4.56
CA GLU A 82 24.73 -11.77 -4.70
C GLU A 82 25.04 -13.21 -5.13
N GLY A 83 25.15 -13.38 -6.46
CA GLY A 83 25.45 -14.64 -7.11
C GLY A 83 26.43 -14.39 -8.25
N ASP A 84 27.70 -14.48 -7.90
CA ASP A 84 28.88 -14.63 -8.75
C ASP A 84 29.32 -13.41 -9.59
N ALA A 85 30.43 -12.81 -9.16
CA ALA A 85 31.19 -11.86 -9.96
C ALA A 85 31.89 -12.60 -11.12
N PRO A 86 32.15 -11.89 -12.22
CA PRO A 86 33.55 -11.58 -12.44
C PRO A 86 33.77 -10.07 -12.53
N SER A 87 34.71 -9.63 -11.70
CA SER A 87 35.34 -8.32 -11.69
C SER A 87 35.72 -7.88 -13.12
N VAL A 88 35.06 -6.84 -13.62
CA VAL A 88 35.56 -6.07 -14.77
C VAL A 88 35.88 -4.67 -14.26
N LYS A 89 37.17 -4.32 -14.40
CA LYS A 89 37.79 -3.07 -13.96
C LYS A 89 37.04 -1.83 -14.49
N PRO A 90 37.07 -0.70 -13.76
CA PRO A 90 36.52 0.56 -14.27
C PRO A 90 37.43 1.10 -15.37
N SER A 91 36.97 1.07 -16.62
CA SER A 91 37.58 1.85 -17.70
C SER A 91 36.89 3.22 -17.79
N SER A 92 37.63 4.26 -17.41
CA SER A 92 37.34 5.66 -17.77
C SER A 92 37.56 5.90 -19.28
N PRO A 93 37.24 7.11 -19.75
CA PRO A 93 36.11 7.44 -20.59
C PRO A 93 36.42 7.26 -22.08
N ILE A 94 35.60 6.49 -22.81
CA ILE A 94 35.67 6.43 -24.27
C ILE A 94 34.30 6.80 -24.82
N GLY A 95 34.28 7.93 -25.53
CA GLY A 95 33.12 8.44 -26.22
C GLY A 95 32.59 7.42 -27.22
N GLY A 96 31.35 7.04 -27.02
CA GLY A 96 30.53 6.30 -27.95
C GLY A 96 29.09 6.61 -27.58
N SER A 97 28.42 7.42 -28.39
CA SER A 97 27.02 7.79 -28.21
C SER A 97 26.15 6.54 -28.32
N GLN A 98 25.99 5.82 -27.22
CA GLN A 98 24.82 4.99 -27.00
C GLN A 98 23.81 5.89 -26.34
N ALA A 99 22.90 6.45 -27.14
CA ALA A 99 21.70 7.08 -26.63
C ALA A 99 20.91 6.01 -25.87
N GLY A 100 21.16 5.92 -24.56
CA GLY A 100 20.40 5.04 -23.70
C GLY A 100 18.95 5.51 -23.70
N TYR A 101 18.03 4.55 -23.68
CA TYR A 101 16.60 4.82 -23.57
C TYR A 101 16.13 4.40 -22.17
N GLY A 102 15.31 5.25 -21.55
CA GLY A 102 14.47 4.87 -20.43
C GLY A 102 13.20 4.18 -20.96
N ARG A 103 12.69 3.19 -20.22
CA ARG A 103 11.47 2.46 -20.58
C ARG A 103 10.52 2.42 -19.38
N ILE A 104 9.26 2.79 -19.59
CA ILE A 104 8.16 2.63 -18.64
C ILE A 104 7.22 1.55 -19.17
N LEU A 105 6.90 0.55 -18.33
CA LEU A 105 5.99 -0.54 -18.66
C LEU A 105 4.69 -0.41 -17.85
N CYS A 106 3.54 -0.39 -18.53
CA CYS A 106 2.21 -0.38 -17.93
C CYS A 106 1.33 -1.44 -18.61
N GLY A 107 1.25 -2.62 -18.00
CA GLY A 107 0.53 -3.76 -18.59
C GLY A 107 1.16 -4.19 -19.92
N SER A 108 0.39 -4.10 -21.01
CA SER A 108 0.86 -4.39 -22.37
C SER A 108 1.46 -3.18 -23.09
N VAL A 109 1.48 -2.00 -22.48
CA VAL A 109 2.00 -0.76 -23.08
C VAL A 109 3.43 -0.50 -22.60
N ALA A 110 4.32 -0.23 -23.54
CA ALA A 110 5.69 0.20 -23.30
C ALA A 110 5.90 1.61 -23.85
N ILE A 111 6.38 2.52 -23.01
CA ILE A 111 6.76 3.89 -23.39
C ILE A 111 8.29 3.98 -23.33
N GLU A 112 8.94 4.29 -24.44
CA GLU A 112 10.39 4.45 -24.55
C GLU A 112 10.74 5.91 -24.81
N PHE A 113 11.77 6.41 -24.13
CA PHE A 113 12.23 7.79 -24.28
C PHE A 113 13.75 7.89 -24.09
N PRO A 114 14.42 8.88 -24.70
CA PRO A 114 15.86 9.05 -24.54
C PRO A 114 16.21 9.42 -23.09
N LEU A 115 17.31 8.91 -22.53
CA LEU A 115 17.79 9.28 -21.19
C LEU A 115 18.23 10.76 -21.08
N GLY A 116 18.44 11.43 -22.21
CA GLY A 116 18.71 12.86 -22.27
C GLY A 116 17.44 13.74 -22.28
N ILE A 117 16.25 13.16 -22.14
CA ILE A 117 15.00 13.92 -22.12
C ILE A 117 14.97 14.86 -20.91
N THR A 118 14.54 16.10 -21.12
CA THR A 118 14.36 17.03 -20.00
C THR A 118 13.11 16.65 -19.20
N GLU A 119 13.09 16.97 -17.91
CA GLU A 119 11.93 16.72 -17.05
C GLU A 119 10.63 17.28 -17.64
N ASN A 120 10.67 18.52 -18.16
CA ASN A 120 9.53 19.17 -18.78
C ASN A 120 8.99 18.43 -20.02
N GLU A 121 9.87 17.84 -20.82
CA GLU A 121 9.47 17.08 -22.02
C GLU A 121 8.89 15.72 -21.66
N LEU A 122 9.45 15.05 -20.64
CA LEU A 122 8.92 13.80 -20.14
C LEU A 122 7.51 13.97 -19.54
N VAL A 123 7.29 15.06 -18.79
CA VAL A 123 5.97 15.40 -18.25
C VAL A 123 4.94 15.61 -19.37
N LYS A 124 5.29 16.34 -20.43
CA LYS A 124 4.41 16.52 -21.60
C LYS A 124 4.06 15.17 -22.25
N LEU A 125 5.05 14.30 -22.41
CA LEU A 125 4.86 12.98 -23.01
C LEU A 125 3.89 12.12 -22.19
N VAL A 126 4.03 12.10 -20.86
CA VAL A 126 3.10 11.38 -19.96
C VAL A 126 1.71 11.99 -19.96
N GLN A 127 1.59 13.33 -20.00
CA GLN A 127 0.30 14.01 -20.06
C GLN A 127 -0.47 13.66 -21.34
N VAL A 128 0.20 13.62 -22.49
CA VAL A 128 -0.41 13.22 -23.77
C VAL A 128 -0.81 11.75 -23.74
N ALA A 129 0.06 10.86 -23.23
CA ALA A 129 -0.25 9.44 -23.13
C ALA A 129 -1.42 9.13 -22.18
N GLY A 130 -1.66 10.00 -21.18
CA GLY A 130 -2.76 9.87 -20.22
C GLY A 130 -4.11 10.44 -20.70
N GLN A 131 -4.17 11.08 -21.87
CA GLN A 131 -5.44 11.54 -22.44
C GLN A 131 -6.16 10.35 -23.08
N LEU A 132 -7.29 9.95 -22.49
CA LEU A 132 -8.24 9.04 -23.12
C LEU A 132 -8.84 9.72 -24.35
N GLN A 133 -8.65 9.12 -25.53
CA GLN A 133 -9.39 9.48 -26.74
C GLN A 133 -10.86 9.06 -26.62
#